data_AF-F8L8N6-F1
#
_entry.id   AF-F8L8N6-F1
#
_cell.length_a   1.000
_cell.length_b   1.000
_cell.length_c   1.000
_cell.angle_alpha   90.00
_cell.angle_beta   90.00
_cell.angle_gamma   90.00
#
_symmetry.space_group_name_H-M   'P 1'
#
loop_
_entity.id
_entity.type
_entity.pdbx_description
1 polymer ?
#
loop_
_entity_poly.entity_id
_entity_poly.type
_entity_poly.pdbx_seq_one_letter_code
_entity_poly.pdbx_strand_id
1 'polypeptide(L)'
;MFKRKIYYEAKSELLEDLLEIAGEEGHEPPPPPQGIPKRWLPGFIRFPLKCVLLPYILIDELMQKLARKIIRPPFKQVGKCKRRGNCCYYVLIRHSGTLWGRLFLIWHTQVQGFYMRYKQPHIYEGHEMYIMGCRYLKKDGSCGQYRLRPQVCRQWPVIEHFGQPKILKGCGFSSSPPYLPEDLEDVFEEKKEGDPRLAILK
;
A
#
# COMPACT_ATOMS: atom_id res chain seq x y z
N MET A 1 23.17 -9.87 -19.81
CA MET A 1 21.74 -10.03 -19.40
C MET A 1 21.58 -10.67 -18.01
N PHE A 2 22.37 -11.71 -17.68
CA PHE A 2 22.26 -12.49 -16.43
C PHE A 2 22.36 -11.66 -15.13
N LYS A 3 23.33 -10.74 -15.03
CA LYS A 3 23.49 -9.88 -13.82
C LYS A 3 22.29 -8.99 -13.51
N ARG A 4 21.53 -8.55 -14.53
CA ARG A 4 20.32 -7.74 -14.33
C ARG A 4 19.19 -8.57 -13.74
N LYS A 5 19.05 -9.83 -14.17
CA LYS A 5 18.01 -10.74 -13.69
C LYS A 5 18.21 -11.09 -12.21
N ILE A 6 19.42 -11.49 -11.82
CA ILE A 6 19.76 -11.79 -10.42
C ILE A 6 19.53 -10.57 -9.51
N TYR A 7 19.91 -9.37 -9.98
CA TYR A 7 19.70 -8.14 -9.23
C TYR A 7 18.21 -7.84 -8.99
N TYR A 8 17.37 -8.12 -9.98
CA TYR A 8 15.94 -7.90 -9.88
C TYR A 8 15.25 -8.95 -9.00
N GLU A 9 15.67 -10.21 -9.08
CA GLU A 9 15.16 -11.29 -8.22
C GLU A 9 15.44 -10.99 -6.75
N ALA A 10 16.71 -10.68 -6.39
CA ALA A 10 17.09 -10.37 -5.00
C ALA A 10 16.36 -9.14 -4.43
N LYS A 11 15.99 -8.18 -5.27
CA LYS A 11 15.23 -6.99 -4.85
C LYS A 11 13.75 -7.25 -4.64
N SER A 12 13.17 -8.18 -5.40
CA SER A 12 11.77 -8.60 -5.26
C SER A 12 11.61 -9.39 -3.98
N GLU A 13 12.47 -10.39 -3.78
CA GLU A 13 12.50 -11.27 -2.60
C GLU A 13 12.58 -10.44 -1.30
N LEU A 14 13.53 -9.51 -1.22
CA LEU A 14 13.66 -8.62 -0.07
C LEU A 14 12.39 -7.80 0.26
N LEU A 15 11.64 -7.37 -0.76
CA LEU A 15 10.40 -6.62 -0.52
C LEU A 15 9.26 -7.54 -0.10
N GLU A 16 9.17 -8.73 -0.69
CA GLU A 16 8.18 -9.73 -0.33
C GLU A 16 8.35 -10.16 1.13
N ASP A 17 9.59 -10.45 1.55
CA ASP A 17 9.93 -10.76 2.94
C ASP A 17 9.52 -9.62 3.88
N LEU A 18 9.82 -8.37 3.52
CA LEU A 18 9.44 -7.20 4.32
C LEU A 18 7.93 -7.06 4.45
N LEU A 19 7.17 -7.35 3.39
CA LEU A 19 5.71 -7.28 3.40
C LEU A 19 5.08 -8.47 4.13
N GLU A 20 5.70 -9.64 4.09
CA GLU A 20 5.31 -10.84 4.83
C GLU A 20 5.53 -10.64 6.33
N ILE A 21 6.73 -10.20 6.73
CA ILE A 21 7.03 -9.81 8.11
C ILE A 21 6.05 -8.73 8.59
N ALA A 22 5.80 -7.68 7.79
CA ALA A 22 4.80 -6.66 8.11
C ALA A 22 3.34 -7.19 8.06
N GLY A 23 3.12 -8.32 7.41
CA GLY A 23 1.88 -9.07 7.33
C GLY A 23 1.70 -10.10 8.44
N GLU A 24 2.72 -10.38 9.24
CA GLU A 24 2.66 -11.30 10.38
C GLU A 24 2.82 -10.56 11.71
N GLU A 25 3.78 -9.66 11.77
CA GLU A 25 4.20 -8.97 12.98
C GLU A 25 3.41 -7.68 13.20
N GLY A 26 2.93 -7.48 14.43
CA GLY A 26 2.17 -6.29 14.82
C GLY A 26 3.01 -5.15 15.40
N HIS A 27 4.33 -5.29 15.47
CA HIS A 27 5.21 -4.34 16.13
C HIS A 27 5.68 -3.23 15.17
N GLU A 28 6.07 -2.08 15.73
CA GLU A 28 6.51 -0.96 14.92
C GLU A 28 7.88 -1.26 14.30
N PRO A 29 8.04 -1.09 12.97
CA PRO A 29 9.31 -1.38 12.33
C PRO A 29 10.37 -0.35 12.75
N PRO A 30 11.66 -0.74 12.74
CA PRO A 30 12.74 0.16 13.13
C PRO A 30 12.75 1.44 12.28
N PRO A 31 13.31 2.55 12.80
CA PRO A 31 13.48 3.77 12.02
C PRO A 31 14.33 3.49 10.77
N PRO A 32 14.15 4.29 9.70
CA PRO A 32 14.96 4.11 8.49
C PRO A 32 16.45 4.30 8.81
N PRO A 33 17.36 3.53 8.21
CA PRO A 33 18.79 3.56 8.52
C PRO A 33 19.45 4.92 8.28
N GLN A 34 18.84 5.75 7.42
CA GLN A 34 19.37 7.07 7.02
C GLN A 34 18.69 8.22 7.77
N GLY A 35 17.84 7.91 8.74
CA GLY A 35 17.00 8.88 9.41
C GLY A 35 15.91 9.45 8.50
N ILE A 36 15.10 10.34 9.06
CA ILE A 36 13.98 10.95 8.35
C ILE A 36 14.45 12.28 7.75
N PRO A 37 14.50 12.46 6.41
CA PRO A 37 15.03 13.66 5.80
C PRO A 37 14.21 14.91 6.18
N LYS A 38 14.78 16.11 6.25
CA LYS A 38 13.99 17.32 6.55
C LYS A 38 13.09 17.69 5.35
N ARG A 39 11.89 18.21 5.64
CA ARG A 39 11.00 18.79 4.60
C ARG A 39 11.39 20.24 4.37
N TRP A 40 11.45 20.65 3.12
CA TRP A 40 11.71 22.05 2.76
C TRP A 40 10.44 22.91 2.77
N LEU A 41 9.26 22.29 2.63
CA LEU A 41 8.00 22.99 2.43
C LEU A 41 7.41 23.35 3.80
N PRO A 42 7.21 24.63 4.12
CA PRO A 42 6.68 25.06 5.40
C PRO A 42 5.28 24.52 5.68
N GLY A 43 4.99 24.28 6.97
CA GLY A 43 3.70 23.76 7.41
C GLY A 43 2.52 24.68 7.07
N PHE A 44 2.73 26.00 7.12
CA PHE A 44 1.71 27.02 6.83
C PHE A 44 1.30 27.07 5.35
N ILE A 45 2.14 26.60 4.42
CA ILE A 45 1.79 26.47 2.99
C ILE A 45 1.11 25.13 2.72
N ARG A 46 1.63 24.07 3.34
CA ARG A 46 1.13 22.71 3.13
C ARG A 46 -0.30 22.52 3.64
N PHE A 47 -0.63 23.11 4.78
CA PHE A 47 -1.96 23.00 5.37
C PHE A 47 -3.07 23.56 4.44
N PRO A 48 -3.01 24.83 3.98
CA PRO A 48 -4.03 25.36 3.08
C PRO A 48 -4.06 24.60 1.76
N LEU A 49 -2.91 24.21 1.21
CA LEU A 49 -2.86 23.39 0.00
C LEU A 49 -3.64 22.07 0.15
N LYS A 50 -3.48 21.38 1.28
CA LYS A 50 -4.25 20.17 1.58
C LYS A 50 -5.74 20.45 1.77
N CYS A 51 -6.10 21.58 2.38
CA CYS A 51 -7.49 21.97 2.57
C CYS A 51 -8.18 22.26 1.21
N VAL A 52 -7.49 22.96 0.31
CA VAL A 52 -7.97 23.25 -1.05
C VAL A 52 -8.14 21.97 -1.88
N LEU A 53 -7.25 20.99 -1.73
CA LEU A 53 -7.33 19.73 -2.46
C LEU A 53 -8.28 18.70 -1.85
N LEU A 54 -8.63 18.85 -0.58
CA LEU A 54 -9.55 17.94 0.10
C LEU A 54 -10.87 17.72 -0.65
N PRO A 55 -11.61 18.75 -1.13
CA PRO A 55 -12.85 18.52 -1.87
C PRO A 55 -12.64 17.66 -3.11
N TYR A 56 -11.57 17.88 -3.88
CA TYR A 56 -11.25 17.06 -5.06
C TYR A 56 -10.97 15.60 -4.69
N ILE A 57 -10.23 15.36 -3.59
CA ILE A 57 -9.96 14.01 -3.09
C ILE A 57 -11.26 13.32 -2.64
N LEU A 58 -12.18 14.05 -2.01
CA LEU A 58 -13.47 13.50 -1.58
C LEU A 58 -14.39 13.18 -2.77
N ILE A 59 -14.39 14.02 -3.80
CA ILE A 59 -15.11 13.77 -5.05
C ILE A 59 -14.55 12.52 -5.73
N ASP A 60 -13.22 12.39 -5.85
CA ASP A 60 -12.59 11.20 -6.41
C ASP A 60 -12.92 9.92 -5.60
N GLU A 61 -12.88 10.01 -4.25
CA GLU A 61 -13.27 8.89 -3.37
C GLU A 61 -14.74 8.48 -3.60
N LEU A 62 -15.63 9.46 -3.81
CA LEU A 62 -17.03 9.23 -4.15
C LEU A 62 -17.16 8.56 -5.52
N MET A 63 -16.46 9.06 -6.54
CA MET A 63 -16.48 8.50 -7.90
C MET A 63 -16.00 7.04 -7.90
N GLN A 64 -14.97 6.71 -7.14
CA GLN A 64 -14.49 5.32 -7.02
C GLN A 64 -15.47 4.41 -6.28
N LYS A 65 -16.21 4.92 -5.29
CA LYS A 65 -17.29 4.16 -4.65
C LYS A 65 -18.42 3.88 -5.64
N LEU A 66 -18.76 4.85 -6.48
CA LEU A 66 -19.73 4.65 -7.57
C LEU A 66 -19.21 3.66 -8.62
N ALA A 67 -17.95 3.79 -9.05
CA ALA A 67 -17.33 2.89 -10.00
C ALA A 67 -17.31 1.44 -9.50
N ARG A 68 -16.97 1.21 -8.22
CA ARG A 68 -17.01 -0.13 -7.58
C ARG A 68 -18.41 -0.72 -7.47
N LYS A 69 -19.46 0.11 -7.58
CA LYS A 69 -20.84 -0.37 -7.63
C LYS A 69 -21.20 -0.87 -9.04
N ILE A 70 -20.61 -0.27 -10.07
CA ILE A 70 -20.80 -0.65 -11.49
C ILE A 70 -19.92 -1.85 -11.85
N ILE A 71 -18.63 -1.79 -11.53
CA ILE A 71 -17.64 -2.85 -11.75
C ILE A 71 -17.30 -3.44 -10.38
N ARG A 72 -17.85 -4.61 -10.07
CA ARG A 72 -17.62 -5.26 -8.77
C ARG A 72 -16.24 -5.93 -8.76
N PRO A 73 -15.32 -5.52 -7.87
CA PRO A 73 -14.06 -6.23 -7.70
C PRO A 73 -14.32 -7.65 -7.14
N PRO A 74 -13.41 -8.61 -7.37
CA PRO A 74 -13.57 -9.96 -6.84
C PRO A 74 -13.60 -9.94 -5.31
N PHE A 75 -12.68 -9.25 -4.64
CA PHE A 75 -12.67 -9.21 -3.18
C PHE A 75 -13.45 -8.01 -2.64
N LYS A 76 -14.22 -8.25 -1.56
CA LYS A 76 -14.88 -7.18 -0.83
C LYS A 76 -13.96 -6.68 0.28
N GLN A 77 -13.69 -5.38 0.26
CA GLN A 77 -13.00 -4.70 1.36
C GLN A 77 -13.95 -4.62 2.57
N VAL A 78 -13.58 -5.25 3.68
CA VAL A 78 -14.30 -5.17 4.95
C VAL A 78 -13.46 -4.46 6.01
N GLY A 79 -14.14 -3.87 7.00
CA GLY A 79 -13.50 -3.17 8.10
C GLY A 79 -13.21 -1.68 7.83
N LYS A 80 -12.39 -1.08 8.70
CA LYS A 80 -12.07 0.36 8.67
C LYS A 80 -10.67 0.63 9.19
N CYS A 81 -10.04 1.71 8.71
CA CYS A 81 -8.73 2.12 9.21
C CYS A 81 -8.77 2.39 10.72
N LYS A 82 -7.91 1.71 11.49
CA LYS A 82 -7.73 1.91 12.94
C LYS A 82 -6.83 3.10 13.29
N ARG A 83 -6.45 3.91 12.29
CA ARG A 83 -5.47 5.02 12.41
C ARG A 83 -4.06 4.58 12.85
N ARG A 84 -3.81 3.29 12.92
CA ARG A 84 -2.54 2.64 13.25
C ARG A 84 -2.38 1.40 12.38
N GLY A 85 -1.15 0.94 12.17
CA GLY A 85 -0.85 -0.29 11.46
C GLY A 85 0.32 -0.16 10.48
N ASN A 86 0.79 -1.31 10.00
CA ASN A 86 1.96 -1.42 9.15
C ASN A 86 1.78 -0.72 7.79
N CYS A 87 0.53 -0.55 7.33
CA CYS A 87 0.21 0.28 6.17
C CYS A 87 0.63 1.75 6.28
N CYS A 88 0.85 2.28 7.50
CA CYS A 88 1.36 3.64 7.68
C CYS A 88 2.90 3.73 7.64
N TYR A 89 3.56 2.59 7.86
CA TYR A 89 5.01 2.47 7.85
C TYR A 89 5.54 2.00 6.49
N TYR A 90 4.78 1.17 5.77
CA TYR A 90 5.12 0.59 4.47
C TYR A 90 4.12 1.04 3.39
N VAL A 91 4.22 2.30 2.99
CA VAL A 91 3.45 2.86 1.86
C VAL A 91 4.22 2.58 0.58
N LEU A 92 3.67 1.73 -0.28
CA LEU A 92 4.22 1.45 -1.59
C LEU A 92 3.79 2.53 -2.59
N ILE A 93 4.74 3.13 -3.27
CA ILE A 93 4.48 4.13 -4.32
C ILE A 93 5.28 3.75 -5.56
N ARG A 94 4.60 3.64 -6.69
CA ARG A 94 5.22 3.31 -7.97
C ARG A 94 6.31 4.32 -8.34
N HIS A 95 7.49 3.80 -8.65
CA HIS A 95 8.57 4.56 -9.25
C HIS A 95 8.28 4.73 -10.74
N SER A 96 8.41 5.97 -11.23
CA SER A 96 8.47 6.25 -12.65
C SER A 96 9.70 7.09 -12.94
N GLY A 97 10.53 6.63 -13.87
CA GLY A 97 11.77 7.30 -14.28
C GLY A 97 11.55 8.59 -15.08
N THR A 98 10.31 9.04 -15.24
CA THR A 98 9.92 10.22 -16.02
C THR A 98 10.00 11.50 -15.19
N LEU A 99 9.99 12.66 -15.86
CA LEU A 99 9.92 13.97 -15.19
C LEU A 99 8.67 14.07 -14.29
N TRP A 100 7.53 13.57 -14.76
CA TRP A 100 6.30 13.46 -13.99
C TRP A 100 6.46 12.59 -12.73
N GLY A 101 7.24 11.51 -12.82
CA GLY A 101 7.56 10.67 -11.67
C GLY A 101 8.32 11.40 -10.57
N ARG A 102 9.27 12.27 -10.95
CA ARG A 102 10.00 13.12 -9.99
C ARG A 102 9.07 14.13 -9.30
N LEU A 103 8.19 14.78 -10.07
CA LEU A 103 7.16 15.68 -9.54
C LEU A 103 6.22 14.95 -8.57
N PHE A 104 5.77 13.75 -8.95
CA PHE A 104 4.92 12.90 -8.12
C PHE A 104 5.62 12.50 -6.81
N LEU A 105 6.90 12.14 -6.88
CA LEU A 105 7.70 11.84 -5.70
C LEU A 105 7.86 13.06 -4.78
N ILE A 106 8.12 14.24 -5.35
CA ILE A 106 8.20 15.50 -4.59
C ILE A 106 6.85 15.80 -3.93
N TRP A 107 5.76 15.60 -4.64
CA TRP A 107 4.40 15.75 -4.11
C TRP A 107 4.16 14.87 -2.89
N HIS A 108 4.48 13.58 -2.99
CA HIS A 108 4.33 12.63 -1.90
C HIS A 108 5.21 12.95 -0.69
N THR A 109 6.47 13.31 -0.92
CA THR A 109 7.43 13.56 0.15
C THR A 109 7.20 14.91 0.85
N GLN A 110 6.97 15.98 0.08
CA GLN A 110 6.93 17.34 0.58
C GLN A 110 5.52 17.77 0.99
N VAL A 111 4.52 17.47 0.16
CA VAL A 111 3.13 17.86 0.43
C VAL A 111 2.44 16.79 1.28
N GLN A 112 2.46 15.54 0.84
CA GLN A 112 1.77 14.46 1.55
C GLN A 112 2.51 14.00 2.80
N GLY A 113 3.79 14.35 2.96
CA GLY A 113 4.59 14.10 4.16
C GLY A 113 5.06 12.65 4.30
N PHE A 114 5.25 11.96 3.18
CA PHE A 114 5.95 10.69 3.17
C PHE A 114 7.47 10.88 3.21
N TYR A 115 8.20 9.81 3.53
CA TYR A 115 9.65 9.76 3.44
C TYR A 115 10.07 8.39 2.94
N MET A 116 11.15 8.33 2.17
CA MET A 116 11.71 7.06 1.74
C MET A 116 12.30 6.32 2.94
N ARG A 117 11.90 5.05 3.14
CA ARG A 117 12.59 4.18 4.10
C ARG A 117 13.90 3.65 3.52
N TYR A 118 13.84 3.28 2.24
CA TYR A 118 14.98 2.81 1.47
C TYR A 118 15.19 3.73 0.27
N LYS A 119 16.44 4.07 -0.02
CA LYS A 119 16.80 4.94 -1.17
C LYS A 119 16.51 4.30 -2.51
N GLN A 120 16.64 2.98 -2.58
CA GLN A 120 16.53 2.25 -3.83
C GLN A 120 15.08 1.80 -4.05
N PRO A 121 14.59 1.83 -5.31
CA PRO A 121 13.34 1.17 -5.63
C PRO A 121 13.52 -0.35 -5.52
N HIS A 122 12.45 -1.02 -5.12
CA HIS A 122 12.31 -2.47 -5.05
C HIS A 122 11.32 -2.92 -6.13
N ILE A 123 11.39 -4.17 -6.56
CA ILE A 123 10.41 -4.70 -7.51
C ILE A 123 9.28 -5.35 -6.73
N TYR A 124 8.05 -5.04 -7.12
CA TYR A 124 6.85 -5.70 -6.66
C TYR A 124 5.95 -5.95 -7.87
N GLU A 125 5.54 -7.19 -8.11
CA GLU A 125 4.62 -7.55 -9.20
C GLU A 125 5.05 -6.98 -10.57
N GLY A 126 6.36 -7.01 -10.86
CA GLY A 126 6.92 -6.49 -12.12
C GLY A 126 7.00 -4.96 -12.22
N HIS A 127 6.76 -4.25 -11.13
CA HIS A 127 6.84 -2.78 -11.05
C HIS A 127 7.88 -2.33 -10.05
N GLU A 128 8.66 -1.31 -10.41
CA GLU A 128 9.54 -0.65 -9.46
C GLU A 128 8.72 0.21 -8.50
N MET A 129 8.86 -0.03 -7.20
CA MET A 129 8.14 0.61 -6.11
C MET A 129 9.12 1.20 -5.10
N TYR A 130 8.79 2.38 -4.57
CA TYR A 130 9.41 2.94 -3.39
C TYR A 130 8.65 2.52 -2.14
N ILE A 131 9.38 2.06 -1.15
CA ILE A 131 8.87 1.83 0.20
C ILE A 131 9.00 3.13 0.98
N MET A 132 7.87 3.74 1.33
CA MET A 132 7.81 4.99 2.06
C MET A 132 7.16 4.85 3.44
N GLY A 133 7.59 5.66 4.41
CA GLY A 133 6.93 5.82 5.70
C GLY A 133 6.18 7.16 5.81
N CYS A 134 5.31 7.28 6.81
CA CYS A 134 4.55 8.50 7.08
C CYS A 134 5.13 9.32 8.23
N ARG A 135 5.31 10.63 8.03
CA ARG A 135 5.84 11.55 9.06
C ARG A 135 4.81 12.00 10.09
N TYR A 136 3.53 11.80 9.83
CA TYR A 136 2.46 12.21 10.77
C TYR A 136 2.12 11.12 11.76
N LEU A 137 2.90 10.05 11.83
CA LEU A 137 2.81 9.07 12.90
C LEU A 137 3.27 9.73 14.20
N LYS A 138 2.42 9.62 15.22
CA LYS A 138 2.72 10.03 16.59
C LYS A 138 3.57 8.95 17.28
N LYS A 139 4.03 9.22 18.50
CA LYS A 139 4.84 8.30 19.31
C LYS A 139 4.12 6.99 19.67
N ASP A 140 2.79 6.99 19.64
CA ASP A 140 1.92 5.83 19.87
C ASP A 140 1.60 5.06 18.57
N GLY A 141 2.26 5.38 17.46
CA GLY A 141 2.00 4.80 16.15
C GLY A 141 0.67 5.25 15.51
N SER A 142 -0.04 6.20 16.11
CA SER A 142 -1.32 6.69 15.57
C SER A 142 -1.16 7.83 14.56
N CYS A 143 -2.07 7.91 13.60
CA CYS A 143 -2.06 8.91 12.54
C CYS A 143 -2.51 10.29 13.07
N GLY A 144 -1.59 11.24 13.16
CA GLY A 144 -1.84 12.62 13.55
C GLY A 144 -2.58 13.46 12.50
N GLN A 145 -2.64 13.03 11.24
CA GLN A 145 -3.31 13.77 10.15
C GLN A 145 -4.44 12.97 9.48
N TYR A 146 -5.21 12.20 10.27
CA TYR A 146 -6.23 11.30 9.72
C TYR A 146 -7.30 12.02 8.86
N ARG A 147 -7.76 13.22 9.25
CA ARG A 147 -8.78 13.97 8.50
C ARG A 147 -8.29 14.48 7.14
N LEU A 148 -7.02 14.86 7.06
CA LEU A 148 -6.36 15.39 5.87
C LEU A 148 -5.41 14.37 5.24
N ARG A 149 -5.73 13.08 5.43
CA ARG A 149 -4.95 11.98 4.87
C ARG A 149 -5.04 11.99 3.33
N PRO A 150 -3.94 11.69 2.64
CA PRO A 150 -3.92 11.68 1.18
C PRO A 150 -4.77 10.53 0.61
N GLN A 151 -5.05 10.62 -0.69
CA GLN A 151 -5.83 9.64 -1.45
C GLN A 151 -5.30 8.21 -1.29
N VAL A 152 -3.98 8.02 -1.36
CA VAL A 152 -3.31 6.72 -1.13
C VAL A 152 -3.73 6.07 0.20
N CYS A 153 -3.86 6.86 1.28
CA CYS A 153 -4.28 6.35 2.59
C CYS A 153 -5.80 6.16 2.73
N ARG A 154 -6.60 6.75 1.83
CA ARG A 154 -8.08 6.61 1.82
C ARG A 154 -8.50 5.39 1.04
N GLN A 155 -7.79 5.13 -0.05
CA GLN A 155 -8.01 3.99 -0.93
C GLN A 155 -7.43 2.70 -0.37
N TRP A 156 -6.62 2.76 0.69
CA TRP A 156 -6.03 1.57 1.30
C TRP A 156 -7.08 0.62 1.94
N PRO A 157 -6.91 -0.71 1.79
CA PRO A 157 -6.08 -1.39 0.79
C PRO A 157 -6.65 -1.22 -0.62
N VAL A 158 -5.76 -1.01 -1.58
CA VAL A 158 -6.14 -1.04 -3.00
C VAL A 158 -6.37 -2.51 -3.36
N ILE A 159 -7.62 -2.89 -3.56
CA ILE A 159 -7.97 -4.22 -4.05
C ILE A 159 -7.97 -4.14 -5.57
N GLU A 160 -6.95 -4.74 -6.18
CA GLU A 160 -6.88 -4.88 -7.63
C GLU A 160 -7.87 -5.95 -8.11
N HIS A 161 -8.25 -5.89 -9.39
CA HIS A 161 -9.15 -6.88 -9.99
C HIS A 161 -8.47 -8.23 -10.19
N PHE A 162 -7.14 -8.24 -10.17
CA PHE A 162 -6.30 -9.42 -10.37
C PHE A 162 -5.37 -9.52 -9.16
N GLY A 163 -5.32 -10.68 -8.51
CA GLY A 163 -4.47 -10.92 -7.35
C GLY A 163 -5.20 -10.91 -6.00
N GLN A 164 -4.59 -11.55 -5.00
CA GLN A 164 -5.07 -11.54 -3.63
C GLN A 164 -4.55 -10.28 -2.91
N PRO A 165 -5.42 -9.51 -2.24
CA PRO A 165 -4.97 -8.31 -1.53
C PRO A 165 -4.10 -8.69 -0.33
N LYS A 166 -2.81 -8.34 -0.37
CA LYS A 166 -1.92 -8.46 0.79
C LYS A 166 -2.21 -7.33 1.78
N ILE A 167 -2.97 -7.62 2.84
CA ILE A 167 -3.33 -6.65 3.87
C ILE A 167 -2.33 -6.74 5.03
N LEU A 168 -1.57 -5.66 5.24
CA LEU A 168 -0.60 -5.55 6.33
C LEU A 168 -1.27 -5.53 7.72
N LYS A 169 -0.60 -6.10 8.72
CA LYS A 169 -1.11 -6.21 10.10
C LYS A 169 -1.20 -4.86 10.79
N GLY A 170 -1.94 -4.85 11.89
CA GLY A 170 -2.22 -3.66 12.69
C GLY A 170 -3.27 -2.72 12.08
N CYS A 171 -3.58 -2.86 10.78
CA CYS A 171 -4.70 -2.17 10.17
C CYS A 171 -6.05 -2.84 10.57
N GLY A 172 -7.15 -2.12 10.40
CA GLY A 172 -8.50 -2.65 10.67
C GLY A 172 -9.26 -3.08 9.44
N PHE A 173 -8.57 -3.23 8.30
CA PHE A 173 -9.14 -3.78 7.09
C PHE A 173 -8.92 -5.28 7.02
N SER A 174 -9.83 -5.98 6.35
CA SER A 174 -9.68 -7.37 5.94
C SER A 174 -10.33 -7.54 4.56
N SER A 175 -10.01 -8.62 3.87
CA SER A 175 -10.62 -8.99 2.59
C SER A 175 -11.47 -10.22 2.80
N SER A 176 -12.75 -10.16 2.42
CA SER A 176 -13.53 -11.38 2.24
C SER A 176 -13.50 -11.77 0.76
N PRO A 177 -13.40 -13.07 0.44
CA PRO A 177 -13.66 -13.52 -0.92
C PRO A 177 -15.05 -13.05 -1.38
N PRO A 178 -15.27 -12.90 -2.69
CA PRO A 178 -16.63 -12.75 -3.20
C PRO A 178 -17.43 -13.98 -2.74
N TYR A 179 -18.70 -13.80 -2.43
CA TYR A 179 -19.62 -14.92 -2.27
C TYR A 179 -19.63 -15.67 -3.61
N LEU A 180 -18.88 -16.77 -3.71
CA LEU A 180 -19.04 -17.72 -4.78
C LEU A 180 -20.35 -18.44 -4.49
N PRO A 181 -21.27 -18.56 -5.46
CA PRO A 181 -22.40 -19.46 -5.27
C PRO A 181 -21.85 -20.89 -5.01
N GLU A 182 -22.51 -21.64 -4.12
CA GLU A 182 -22.01 -22.93 -3.57
C GLU A 182 -21.61 -23.94 -4.67
N ASP A 183 -22.20 -23.83 -5.87
CA ASP A 183 -21.92 -24.68 -7.03
C ASP A 183 -20.54 -24.50 -7.67
N LEU A 184 -19.80 -23.45 -7.30
CA LEU A 184 -18.44 -23.18 -7.79
C LEU A 184 -17.35 -23.50 -6.75
N GLU A 185 -17.69 -23.73 -5.48
CA GLU A 185 -16.72 -24.12 -4.45
C GLU A 185 -16.14 -25.51 -4.74
N ASP A 186 -16.98 -26.44 -5.18
CA ASP A 186 -16.60 -27.81 -5.54
C ASP A 186 -15.53 -27.85 -6.66
N VAL A 187 -15.60 -26.91 -7.61
CA VAL A 187 -14.66 -26.82 -8.75
C VAL A 187 -13.27 -26.30 -8.30
N PHE A 188 -13.21 -25.48 -7.25
CA PHE A 188 -11.94 -24.99 -6.70
C PHE A 188 -11.31 -25.99 -5.73
N GLU A 189 -12.09 -26.81 -5.04
CA GLU A 189 -11.58 -27.90 -4.19
C GLU A 189 -10.97 -29.04 -5.03
N GLU A 190 -11.62 -29.45 -6.13
CA GLU A 190 -11.03 -30.43 -7.07
C GLU A 190 -9.68 -29.96 -7.64
N LYS A 191 -9.55 -28.66 -7.92
CA LYS A 191 -8.28 -28.08 -8.40
C LYS A 191 -7.18 -28.04 -7.34
N LYS A 192 -7.53 -27.94 -6.05
CA LYS A 192 -6.54 -27.99 -4.96
C LYS A 192 -6.02 -29.40 -4.72
N GLU A 193 -6.84 -30.43 -4.92
CA GLU A 193 -6.39 -31.82 -4.82
C GLU A 193 -5.54 -32.29 -6.01
N GLY A 194 -5.70 -31.66 -7.19
CA GLY A 194 -4.97 -32.02 -8.40
C GLY A 194 -3.63 -31.31 -8.63
N ASP A 195 -3.31 -30.22 -7.92
CA ASP A 195 -2.08 -29.44 -8.14
C ASP A 195 -1.07 -29.61 -6.98
N PRO A 196 0.00 -30.42 -7.15
CA PRO A 196 1.01 -30.66 -6.11
C PRO A 196 1.81 -29.41 -5.72
N ARG A 197 1.64 -28.27 -6.40
CA ARG A 197 2.30 -27.00 -6.05
C ARG A 197 1.61 -26.23 -4.92
N LEU A 198 0.34 -26.52 -4.61
CA LEU A 198 -0.42 -25.82 -3.57
C LEU A 198 -0.33 -26.48 -2.18
N ALA A 199 0.29 -27.66 -2.07
CA ALA A 199 0.44 -28.40 -0.82
C ALA A 199 1.55 -27.88 0.11
N ILE A 200 2.37 -26.91 -0.34
CA ILE A 200 3.58 -26.45 0.39
C ILE A 200 3.27 -25.26 1.34
N LEU A 201 2.04 -24.73 1.36
CA LEU A 201 1.66 -23.59 2.21
C LEU A 201 0.68 -24.00 3.34
N LYS A 202 1.01 -25.05 4.08
CA LYS A 202 0.36 -25.38 5.37
C LYS A 202 1.29 -25.08 6.53
#